data_AF-A0A060Z042-F1
#
_entry.id   AF-A0A060Z042-F1
#
_cell.length_a   1.000
_cell.length_b   1.000
_cell.length_c   1.000
_cell.angle_alpha   90.00
_cell.angle_beta   90.00
_cell.angle_gamma   90.00
#
_symmetry.space_group_name_H-M   'P 1'
#
loop_
_entity.id
_entity.type
_entity.pdbx_description
1 polymer ?
#
loop_
_entity_poly.entity_id
_entity_poly.type
_entity_poly.pdbx_seq_one_letter_code
_entity_poly.pdbx_strand_id
1 'polypeptide(L)'
;MVHVEDHFQHLARRMLVDKKRVYLATDDPSLLQEAKAKYPEYEFISDNSISWSAGLHNRYTENSLRGVILDIHFLSQTNFLVCTFSSQVTFHLLSYLLLFLLPFLLLILFLKTLL
;
A
#
# COMPACT_ATOMS: atom_id res chain seq x y z
N MET A 1 10.38 2.56 -9.36
CA MET A 1 11.27 1.93 -8.34
C MET A 1 12.36 2.84 -7.82
N VAL A 2 12.81 3.89 -8.54
CA VAL A 2 13.85 4.83 -8.05
C VAL A 2 13.54 5.36 -6.64
N HIS A 3 12.34 5.92 -6.41
CA HIS A 3 11.94 6.41 -5.08
C HIS A 3 11.85 5.33 -4.00
N VAL A 4 11.58 4.08 -4.39
CA VAL A 4 11.52 2.94 -3.47
C VAL A 4 12.95 2.59 -3.02
N GLU A 5 13.89 2.53 -3.96
CA GLU A 5 15.31 2.30 -3.68
C GLU A 5 15.89 3.41 -2.80
N ASP A 6 15.65 4.68 -3.15
CA ASP A 6 16.10 5.84 -2.37
C ASP A 6 15.62 5.75 -0.91
N HIS A 7 14.37 5.35 -0.71
CA HIS A 7 13.80 5.17 0.63
C HIS A 7 14.47 4.01 1.38
N PHE A 8 14.69 2.85 0.73
CA PHE A 8 15.40 1.74 1.34
C PHE A 8 16.85 2.08 1.69
N GLN A 9 17.54 2.89 0.88
CA GLN A 9 18.88 3.40 1.23
C GLN A 9 18.83 4.31 2.46
N HIS A 10 17.79 5.15 2.59
CA HIS A 10 17.60 5.95 3.80
C HIS A 10 17.34 5.09 5.04
N LEU A 11 16.50 4.05 4.92
CA LEU A 11 16.21 3.12 6.01
C LEU A 11 17.44 2.31 6.43
N ALA A 12 18.23 1.83 5.47
CA ALA A 12 19.44 1.04 5.72
C ALA A 12 20.48 1.80 6.56
N ARG A 13 20.47 3.13 6.55
CA ARG A 13 21.33 3.96 7.41
C ARG A 13 20.90 3.99 8.87
N ARG A 14 19.64 3.65 9.18
CA ARG A 14 19.07 3.71 10.52
C ARG A 14 18.80 2.33 11.11
N MET A 15 18.54 1.33 10.27
CA MET A 15 18.19 -0.02 10.67
C MET A 15 18.71 -1.05 9.67
N LEU A 16 18.95 -2.28 10.14
CA LEU A 16 19.25 -3.40 9.27
C LEU A 16 18.01 -3.76 8.44
N VAL A 17 18.13 -3.74 7.12
CA VAL A 17 17.09 -4.19 6.19
C VAL A 17 17.44 -5.61 5.76
N ASP A 18 16.69 -6.57 6.28
CA ASP A 18 16.83 -8.01 5.96
C ASP A 18 16.41 -8.31 4.52
N LYS A 19 15.27 -7.74 4.09
CA LYS A 19 14.71 -7.95 2.76
C LYS A 19 13.88 -6.74 2.32
N LYS A 20 14.11 -6.28 1.09
CA LYS A 20 13.37 -5.15 0.49
C LYS A 20 11.98 -5.61 0.03
N ARG A 21 11.01 -5.52 0.94
CA ARG A 21 9.61 -5.93 0.69
C ARG A 21 8.80 -4.77 0.13
N VAL A 22 8.08 -5.01 -0.96
CA VAL A 22 7.24 -4.01 -1.64
C VAL A 22 5.84 -4.58 -1.81
N TYR A 23 4.85 -3.92 -1.24
CA TYR A 23 3.45 -4.20 -1.55
C TYR A 23 3.08 -3.52 -2.87
N LEU A 24 2.64 -4.30 -3.85
CA LEU A 24 2.25 -3.80 -5.18
C LEU A 24 0.73 -3.95 -5.35
N ALA A 25 0.02 -2.82 -5.29
CA ALA A 25 -1.38 -2.71 -5.67
C ALA A 25 -1.47 -2.20 -7.12
N THR A 26 -2.11 -2.96 -8.00
CA THR A 26 -2.29 -2.61 -9.41
C THR A 26 -3.52 -3.30 -9.99
N ASP A 27 -4.17 -2.64 -10.94
CA ASP A 27 -5.25 -3.19 -11.77
C ASP A 27 -4.73 -3.99 -12.97
N ASP A 28 -3.41 -4.02 -13.21
CA ASP A 28 -2.76 -4.79 -14.27
C ASP A 28 -2.08 -6.05 -13.69
N PRO A 29 -2.62 -7.26 -13.94
CA PRO A 29 -2.04 -8.51 -13.41
C PRO A 29 -0.70 -8.89 -14.07
N SER A 30 -0.36 -8.30 -15.23
CA SER A 30 0.92 -8.57 -15.90
C SER A 30 2.09 -7.85 -15.24
N LEU A 31 1.82 -6.70 -14.60
CA LEU A 31 2.83 -5.84 -13.97
C LEU A 31 3.56 -6.55 -12.83
N LEU A 32 2.90 -7.45 -12.10
CA LEU A 32 3.53 -8.22 -11.03
C LEU A 32 4.66 -9.11 -11.55
N GLN A 33 4.45 -9.77 -12.68
CA GLN A 33 5.48 -10.64 -13.28
C GLN A 33 6.63 -9.81 -13.82
N GLU A 34 6.33 -8.69 -14.48
CA GLU A 34 7.33 -7.76 -14.97
C GLU A 34 8.19 -7.19 -13.83
N ALA A 35 7.57 -6.76 -12.74
CA ALA A 35 8.26 -6.21 -11.58
C ALA A 35 9.21 -7.24 -10.94
N LYS A 36 8.74 -8.49 -10.78
CA LYS A 36 9.58 -9.59 -10.27
C LYS A 36 10.76 -9.91 -11.20
N ALA A 37 10.57 -9.82 -12.51
CA ALA A 37 11.63 -10.07 -13.48
C ALA A 37 12.66 -8.94 -13.52
N LYS A 38 12.21 -7.67 -13.42
CA LYS A 38 13.08 -6.50 -13.47
C LYS A 38 13.83 -6.23 -12.16
N TYR A 39 13.26 -6.62 -11.02
CA TYR A 39 13.78 -6.31 -9.69
C TYR A 39 13.83 -7.58 -8.82
N PRO A 40 14.68 -8.57 -9.15
CA PRO A 40 14.74 -9.86 -8.44
C PRO A 40 15.23 -9.73 -6.99
N GLU A 41 15.95 -8.66 -6.65
CA GLU A 41 16.38 -8.36 -5.28
C GLU A 41 15.24 -7.88 -4.37
N TYR A 42 14.08 -7.60 -4.93
CA TYR A 42 12.89 -7.15 -4.21
C TYR A 42 11.89 -8.29 -4.01
N GLU A 43 11.28 -8.32 -2.83
CA GLU A 43 10.16 -9.21 -2.56
C GLU A 43 8.84 -8.46 -2.79
N PHE A 44 8.20 -8.77 -3.92
CA PHE A 44 6.88 -8.23 -4.23
C PHE A 44 5.77 -9.05 -3.57
N ILE A 45 5.06 -8.40 -2.65
CA ILE A 45 3.84 -8.89 -2.03
C ILE A 45 2.67 -8.29 -2.81
N SER A 46 1.83 -9.14 -3.39
CA SER A 46 0.66 -8.71 -4.16
C SER A 46 -0.30 -9.89 -4.28
N ASP A 47 -1.60 -9.61 -4.26
CA ASP A 47 -2.63 -10.60 -4.53
C ASP A 47 -3.07 -10.49 -5.98
N ASN A 48 -2.58 -11.41 -6.81
CA ASN A 48 -2.87 -11.41 -8.24
C ASN A 48 -4.38 -11.64 -8.53
N SER A 49 -5.11 -12.30 -7.62
CA SER A 49 -6.55 -12.51 -7.78
C SER A 49 -7.34 -11.21 -7.64
N ILE A 50 -6.84 -10.28 -6.79
CA ILE A 50 -7.38 -8.94 -6.62
C ILE A 50 -7.13 -8.10 -7.88
N SER A 51 -5.91 -8.13 -8.45
CA SER A 51 -5.59 -7.43 -9.70
C SER A 51 -6.50 -7.84 -10.86
N TRP A 52 -6.78 -9.14 -11.02
CA TRP A 52 -7.73 -9.63 -12.03
C TRP A 52 -9.17 -9.14 -11.80
N SER A 53 -9.59 -9.01 -10.54
CA SER A 53 -10.93 -8.52 -10.17
C SER A 53 -11.09 -7.00 -10.29
N ALA A 54 -9.99 -6.25 -10.31
CA ALA A 54 -9.95 -4.79 -10.43
C ALA A 54 -10.10 -4.28 -11.88
N GLY A 55 -9.95 -5.17 -12.86
CA GLY A 55 -10.12 -4.86 -14.28
C GLY A 55 -11.52 -4.32 -14.62
N LEU A 56 -11.62 -3.52 -15.69
CA LEU A 56 -12.84 -2.82 -16.13
C LEU A 56 -14.09 -3.72 -16.24
N HIS A 57 -13.90 -5.00 -16.54
CA HIS A 57 -14.98 -5.98 -16.67
C HIS A 57 -15.63 -6.41 -15.34
N ASN A 58 -14.92 -6.32 -14.21
CA ASN A 58 -15.39 -6.83 -12.91
C ASN A 58 -15.43 -5.75 -11.81
N ARG A 59 -15.14 -4.50 -12.17
CA ARG A 59 -15.00 -3.34 -11.26
C ARG A 59 -16.18 -3.10 -10.31
N TYR A 60 -17.38 -3.56 -10.65
CA TYR A 60 -18.60 -3.38 -9.85
C TYR A 60 -19.09 -4.66 -9.16
N THR A 61 -18.20 -5.64 -8.98
CA THR A 61 -18.49 -6.87 -8.22
C THR A 61 -18.06 -6.73 -6.75
N GLU A 62 -18.73 -7.44 -5.84
CA GLU A 62 -18.40 -7.44 -4.42
C GLU A 62 -16.93 -7.87 -4.15
N ASN A 63 -16.41 -8.77 -4.99
CA ASN A 63 -15.02 -9.21 -4.93
C ASN A 63 -14.03 -8.09 -5.28
N SER A 64 -14.36 -7.25 -6.28
CA SER A 64 -13.55 -6.09 -6.66
C SER A 64 -13.50 -5.05 -5.53
N LEU A 65 -14.64 -4.79 -4.89
CA LEU A 65 -14.71 -3.88 -3.74
C LEU A 65 -13.86 -4.40 -2.57
N ARG A 66 -13.96 -5.69 -2.24
CA ARG A 66 -13.11 -6.32 -1.20
C ARG A 66 -11.63 -6.21 -1.56
N GLY A 67 -11.29 -6.41 -2.84
CA GLY A 67 -9.94 -6.25 -3.35
C GLY A 67 -9.38 -4.85 -3.12
N VAL A 68 -10.14 -3.82 -3.51
CA VAL A 68 -9.76 -2.41 -3.32
C VAL A 68 -9.62 -2.06 -1.83
N ILE A 69 -10.52 -2.55 -0.97
CA ILE A 69 -10.43 -2.33 0.48
C ILE A 69 -9.17 -2.98 1.06
N LEU A 70 -8.83 -4.19 0.64
CA LEU A 70 -7.60 -4.87 1.05
C LEU A 70 -6.36 -4.14 0.58
N ASP A 71 -6.33 -3.66 -0.67
CA ASP A 71 -5.22 -2.86 -1.19
C ASP A 71 -5.05 -1.57 -0.37
N ILE A 72 -6.13 -0.84 -0.10
CA ILE A 72 -6.10 0.35 0.75
C ILE A 72 -5.59 -0.01 2.15
N HIS A 73 -6.06 -1.12 2.72
CA HIS A 73 -5.63 -1.57 4.04
C HIS A 73 -4.12 -1.83 4.09
N PHE A 74 -3.58 -2.64 3.17
CA PHE A 74 -2.15 -2.96 3.15
C PHE A 74 -1.29 -1.74 2.80
N LEU A 75 -1.73 -0.89 1.87
CA LEU A 75 -1.06 0.37 1.56
C LEU A 75 -1.02 1.31 2.77
N SER A 76 -2.04 1.30 3.63
CA SER A 76 -2.05 2.13 4.85
C SER A 76 -1.09 1.62 5.94
N GLN A 77 -0.69 0.36 5.87
CA GLN A 77 0.21 -0.29 6.83
C GLN A 77 1.70 -0.23 6.39
N THR A 78 2.00 0.31 5.21
CA THR A 78 3.39 0.40 4.74
C THR A 78 4.14 1.54 5.43
N ASN A 79 5.47 1.40 5.55
CA ASN A 79 6.31 2.46 6.12
C ASN A 79 6.48 3.66 5.18
N PHE A 80 6.27 3.45 3.88
CA PHE A 80 6.41 4.46 2.85
C PHE A 80 5.53 4.13 1.65
N LEU A 81 4.86 5.14 1.11
CA LEU A 81 3.93 5.00 0.00
C LEU A 81 4.47 5.74 -1.22
N VAL A 82 4.69 5.00 -2.30
CA VAL A 82 5.00 5.57 -3.63
C VAL A 82 3.79 5.34 -4.51
N CYS A 83 3.07 6.40 -4.85
CA CYS A 83 1.90 6.35 -5.70
C CYS A 83 1.74 7.66 -6.49
N THR A 84 0.87 7.65 -7.50
CA THR A 84 0.42 8.87 -8.17
C THR A 84 -0.73 9.49 -7.36
N PHE A 85 -0.54 10.72 -6.85
CA PHE A 85 -1.56 11.42 -6.06
C PHE A 85 -2.80 11.84 -6.86
N SER A 86 -2.77 11.73 -8.19
CA SER A 86 -3.94 11.95 -9.05
C SER A 86 -4.93 10.78 -9.05
N SER A 87 -4.56 9.62 -8.48
CA SER A 87 -5.44 8.46 -8.41
C SER A 87 -6.51 8.65 -7.33
N GLN A 88 -7.77 8.39 -7.67
CA GLN A 88 -8.89 8.42 -6.72
C GLN A 88 -8.66 7.45 -5.54
N VAL A 89 -7.96 6.33 -5.78
CA VAL A 89 -7.61 5.34 -4.73
C VAL A 89 -6.69 5.95 -3.67
N THR A 90 -5.72 6.77 -4.07
CA THR A 90 -4.84 7.50 -3.13
C THR A 90 -5.63 8.52 -2.31
N PHE A 91 -6.64 9.16 -2.89
CA PHE A 91 -7.53 10.07 -2.18
C PHE A 91 -8.40 9.34 -1.14
N HIS A 92 -8.92 8.16 -1.49
CA HIS A 92 -9.63 7.29 -0.55
C HIS A 92 -8.73 6.76 0.57
N LEU A 93 -7.47 6.43 0.28
CA LEU A 93 -6.48 6.04 1.29
C LEU A 93 -6.21 7.18 2.27
N LEU A 94 -6.02 8.41 1.75
CA LEU A 94 -5.82 9.59 2.59
C LEU A 94 -7.04 9.86 3.48
N SER A 95 -8.25 9.73 2.92
CA SER A 95 -9.51 9.83 3.64
C SER A 95 -9.64 8.76 4.73
N TYR A 96 -9.30 7.51 4.44
CA TYR A 96 -9.31 6.42 5.43
C TYR A 96 -8.32 6.67 6.57
N LEU A 97 -7.10 7.11 6.26
CA LEU A 97 -6.08 7.45 7.25
C LEU A 97 -6.55 8.62 8.16
N LEU A 98 -7.20 9.64 7.58
CA LEU A 98 -7.74 10.79 8.32
C LEU A 98 -8.98 10.46 9.15
N LEU A 99 -9.89 9.64 8.64
CA LEU A 99 -11.18 9.35 9.28
C LEU A 99 -11.12 8.21 10.29
N PHE A 100 -10.25 7.21 10.11
CA PHE A 100 -10.17 6.06 11.02
C PHE A 100 -8.98 6.12 11.97
N LEU A 101 -7.80 6.55 11.51
CA LEU A 101 -6.57 6.50 12.31
C LEU A 101 -6.40 7.74 13.21
N LEU A 102 -6.79 8.91 12.71
CA LEU A 102 -6.69 10.18 13.41
C LEU A 102 -7.58 10.30 14.67
N PRO A 103 -8.87 9.89 14.66
CA PRO A 103 -9.68 9.95 15.88
C PRO A 103 -9.26 8.90 16.93
N PHE A 104 -8.78 7.72 16.52
CA PHE A 104 -8.22 6.73 17.45
C PHE A 104 -6.93 7.24 18.12
N LEU A 105 -6.05 7.91 17.37
CA LEU A 105 -4.84 8.52 17.91
C LEU A 105 -5.17 9.68 18.87
N LEU A 106 -6.14 10.54 18.51
CA LEU A 106 -6.63 11.61 19.38
C LEU A 106 -7.25 11.07 20.67
N LEU A 107 -8.01 9.97 20.59
CA LEU A 107 -8.58 9.32 21.77
C LEU A 107 -7.49 8.79 22.71
N ILE A 108 -6.45 8.14 22.18
CA ILE A 108 -5.31 7.65 22.96
C ILE A 108 -4.52 8.80 23.62
N LEU A 109 -4.28 9.90 22.88
CA LEU A 109 -3.62 11.09 23.42
C LEU A 109 -4.47 11.78 24.50
N PHE A 110 -5.79 11.83 24.31
CA PHE A 110 -6.73 12.36 25.30
C PHE A 110 -6.71 11.52 26.59
N LEU A 111 -6.74 10.19 26.48
CA LEU A 111 -6.63 9.27 27.62
C LEU A 111 -5.29 9.38 28.35
N LYS A 112 -4.18 9.61 27.66
CA LYS A 112 -2.86 9.86 28.28
C LYS A 112 -2.75 11.20 28.99
N THR A 113 -3.56 12.18 28.63
CA THR A 113 -3.57 13.49 29.31
C THR A 113 -4.43 13.45 30.58
N LEU A 114 -5.32 12.46 30.70
CA LEU A 114 -6.24 12.30 31.84
C LEU A 114 -5.67 11.39 32.96
N LEU A 115 -4.55 10.70 32.71
CA LEU A 115 -3.82 9.82 33.62
C LEU A 115 -2.50 10.47 34.03
#